data_AF-A0A2A8HZN6-F1
#
_entry.id   AF-A0A2A8HZN6-F1
#
_cell.length_a   1.000
_cell.length_b   1.000
_cell.length_c   1.000
_cell.angle_alpha   90.00
_cell.angle_beta   90.00
_cell.angle_gamma   90.00
#
_symmetry.space_group_name_H-M   'P 1'
#
loop_
_entity.id
_entity.type
_entity.pdbx_description
1 polymer ?
#
loop_
_entity_poly.entity_id
_entity_poly.type
_entity_poly.pdbx_seq_one_letter_code
_entity_poly.pdbx_strand_id
1 'polypeptide(L)'
;MSGPRILLIVGGGIAAYKACELVRTIRKDGGEVTCVLTEGGSHFVTPMALAALSENPVYTTLWDLKNETEMGHIQLSRQADLIVVCPATADLLAKMAAGIADDLATTLLLATDKPVMAVPAMNVRMWQHAATMRNVHILRDAGVDVMEPDEGAMACGEWGPGRLPEPIAVWQRMAWALGLDPIEVAPLPGSTPALAHSGMPPEFYPGPPEFTGPGSEEADEDEGSIFAGGGLSGSLITRGIGKAREDSAGFDQAVVTQELGLPEMTPEMHERAGSLLSKKGAARAAPPTDPEAINHLIQADRSAPPEPIEGEDAGAFPRNSLADAPDPLAGQGDFDVAPEHRPLYGRHVLVTAGPTWEPIDPVRYIANRSSGKQGFAIAAAAAAAGARVTLVAGPVHLETPPGVDRIDVESAREMADAVKKALPADIAVMVAAVADWRTADVAKAKIKKRGSAPPALLLTENPDILAGVAARPDRPPLLIGFAAETDDVIKYAKEKRKRKGVDWIIANDVSNGVMGGDANSVHIVTGTGVTSLPEMPKEEVATILVERMADALAK
;
A
#
# COMPACT_ATOMS: atom_id res chain seq x y z
N MET A 1 19.21 11.13 -29.52
CA MET A 1 19.42 12.11 -28.43
C MET A 1 19.31 11.33 -27.14
N SER A 2 20.15 11.63 -26.14
CA SER A 2 19.96 11.06 -24.80
C SER A 2 18.67 11.62 -24.23
N GLY A 3 17.79 10.77 -23.69
CA GLY A 3 16.58 11.26 -23.01
C GLY A 3 16.93 11.96 -21.69
N PRO A 4 15.93 12.58 -21.05
CA PRO A 4 16.13 13.37 -19.83
C PRO A 4 16.57 12.49 -18.67
N ARG A 5 17.42 13.03 -17.79
CA ARG A 5 17.88 12.37 -16.56
C ARG A 5 17.04 12.80 -15.39
N ILE A 6 16.28 11.87 -14.82
CA ILE A 6 15.36 12.11 -13.71
C ILE A 6 15.96 11.54 -12.43
N LEU A 7 16.03 12.36 -11.37
CA LEU A 7 16.28 11.87 -10.02
C LEU A 7 14.95 11.71 -9.29
N LEU A 8 14.54 10.46 -9.07
CA LEU A 8 13.26 10.12 -8.47
C LEU A 8 13.42 9.81 -6.98
N ILE A 9 12.95 10.71 -6.13
CA ILE A 9 12.83 10.52 -4.68
C ILE A 9 11.49 9.83 -4.38
N VAL A 10 11.55 8.64 -3.79
CA VAL A 10 10.36 7.84 -3.45
C VAL A 10 10.06 7.95 -1.95
N GLY A 11 8.97 8.63 -1.62
CA GLY A 11 8.50 8.82 -0.25
C GLY A 11 7.71 7.65 0.35
N GLY A 12 7.50 7.70 1.67
CA GLY A 12 6.81 6.66 2.44
C GLY A 12 5.29 6.76 2.47
N GLY A 13 4.63 6.29 1.42
CA GLY A 13 3.17 6.18 1.39
C GLY A 13 2.71 5.00 0.56
N ILE A 14 1.44 4.59 0.75
CA ILE A 14 0.87 3.43 0.05
C ILE A 14 1.00 3.54 -1.48
N ALA A 15 1.00 4.74 -2.03
CA ALA A 15 1.15 4.98 -3.46
C ALA A 15 2.59 4.77 -4.00
N ALA A 16 3.58 4.46 -3.14
CA ALA A 16 4.97 4.27 -3.57
C ALA A 16 5.13 3.16 -4.62
N TYR A 17 4.27 2.13 -4.64
CA TYR A 17 4.30 1.11 -5.69
C TYR A 17 4.10 1.68 -7.10
N LYS A 18 3.36 2.80 -7.23
CA LYS A 18 3.17 3.48 -8.53
C LYS A 18 4.46 4.13 -9.04
N ALA A 19 5.43 4.41 -8.18
CA ALA A 19 6.75 4.87 -8.60
C ALA A 19 7.45 3.82 -9.50
N CYS A 20 7.23 2.51 -9.26
CA CYS A 20 7.74 1.46 -10.14
C CYS A 20 7.18 1.56 -11.57
N GLU A 21 5.89 1.88 -11.70
CA GLU A 21 5.26 2.08 -13.00
C GLU A 21 5.75 3.37 -13.66
N LEU A 22 5.89 4.46 -12.89
CA LEU A 22 6.46 5.71 -13.37
C LEU A 22 7.88 5.52 -13.94
N VAL A 23 8.76 4.79 -13.23
CA VAL A 23 10.11 4.46 -13.71
C VAL A 23 10.04 3.75 -15.06
N ARG A 24 9.14 2.77 -15.22
CA ARG A 24 8.98 2.05 -16.49
C ARG A 24 8.50 2.96 -17.61
N THR A 25 7.56 3.86 -17.33
CA THR A 25 7.01 4.79 -18.31
C THR A 25 8.09 5.76 -18.81
N ILE A 26 8.84 6.40 -17.89
CA ILE A 26 9.94 7.31 -18.25
C ILE A 26 10.97 6.61 -19.13
N ARG A 27 11.38 5.39 -18.74
CA ARG A 27 12.38 4.62 -19.50
C ARG A 27 11.91 4.15 -20.85
N LYS A 28 10.65 3.74 -20.96
CA LYS A 28 10.04 3.35 -22.24
C LYS A 28 10.10 4.50 -23.25
N ASP A 29 10.01 5.74 -22.76
CA ASP A 29 10.05 6.95 -23.57
C ASP A 29 11.47 7.53 -23.70
N GLY A 30 12.49 6.74 -23.33
CA GLY A 30 13.91 7.04 -23.55
C GLY A 30 14.59 7.85 -22.45
N GLY A 31 13.87 8.21 -21.37
CA GLY A 31 14.45 8.89 -20.21
C GLY A 31 15.29 7.95 -19.33
N GLU A 32 16.24 8.53 -18.61
CA GLU A 32 17.05 7.83 -17.61
C GLU A 32 16.53 8.17 -16.21
N VAL A 33 16.44 7.17 -15.33
CA VAL A 33 15.95 7.38 -13.96
C VAL A 33 16.96 6.88 -12.96
N THR A 34 17.33 7.72 -11.99
CA THR A 34 18.09 7.30 -10.80
C THR A 34 17.16 7.47 -9.59
N CYS A 35 17.04 6.44 -8.76
CA CYS A 35 16.11 6.48 -7.62
C CYS A 35 16.82 6.73 -6.30
N VAL A 36 16.20 7.56 -5.47
CA VAL A 36 16.53 7.74 -4.05
C VAL A 36 15.33 7.26 -3.26
N LEU A 37 15.51 6.21 -2.49
CA LEU A 37 14.44 5.59 -1.72
C LEU A 37 14.57 6.00 -0.25
N THR A 38 13.56 6.73 0.25
CA THR A 38 13.50 7.09 1.68
C THR A 38 13.31 5.86 2.55
N GLU A 39 13.65 5.95 3.84
CA GLU A 39 13.37 4.89 4.81
C GLU A 39 11.88 4.54 4.81
N GLY A 40 11.01 5.55 4.84
CA GLY A 40 9.56 5.39 4.72
C GLY A 40 9.13 4.67 3.44
N GLY A 41 9.73 5.04 2.30
CA GLY A 41 9.44 4.41 1.00
C GLY A 41 9.85 2.94 0.95
N SER A 42 10.92 2.57 1.67
CA SER A 42 11.45 1.21 1.69
C SER A 42 10.49 0.18 2.31
N HIS A 43 9.53 0.62 3.11
CA HIS A 43 8.46 -0.23 3.63
C HIS A 43 7.43 -0.66 2.57
N PHE A 44 7.34 0.05 1.45
CA PHE A 44 6.35 -0.19 0.40
C PHE A 44 6.98 -0.74 -0.89
N VAL A 45 8.19 -0.30 -1.23
CA VAL A 45 8.92 -0.73 -2.43
C VAL A 45 10.35 -1.06 -2.06
N THR A 46 10.91 -2.12 -2.65
CA THR A 46 12.30 -2.52 -2.37
C THR A 46 13.29 -1.77 -3.26
N PRO A 47 14.52 -1.46 -2.77
CA PRO A 47 15.58 -0.94 -3.61
C PRO A 47 15.86 -1.82 -4.84
N MET A 48 15.76 -3.15 -4.68
CA MET A 48 15.98 -4.11 -5.76
C MET A 48 14.96 -3.94 -6.91
N ALA A 49 13.69 -3.72 -6.59
CA ALA A 49 12.66 -3.50 -7.60
C ALA A 49 12.95 -2.21 -8.40
N LEU A 50 13.27 -1.12 -7.71
CA LEU A 50 13.61 0.15 -8.36
C LEU A 50 14.90 0.04 -9.18
N ALA A 51 15.92 -0.67 -8.71
CA ALA A 51 17.18 -0.87 -9.43
C ALA A 51 16.97 -1.69 -10.71
N ALA A 52 16.19 -2.77 -10.63
CA ALA A 52 15.89 -3.61 -11.77
C ALA A 52 15.07 -2.87 -12.85
N LEU A 53 14.14 -2.00 -12.42
CA LEU A 53 13.30 -1.24 -13.35
C LEU A 53 14.04 -0.04 -13.94
N SER A 54 14.83 0.67 -13.14
CA SER A 54 15.60 1.83 -13.58
C SER A 54 16.86 1.47 -14.36
N GLU A 55 17.38 0.25 -14.19
CA GLU A 55 18.71 -0.18 -14.64
C GLU A 55 19.86 0.67 -14.06
N ASN A 56 19.60 1.38 -12.96
CA ASN A 56 20.53 2.24 -12.25
C ASN A 56 20.62 1.87 -10.77
N PRO A 57 21.72 2.25 -10.07
CA PRO A 57 21.81 2.12 -8.62
C PRO A 57 20.68 2.89 -7.92
N VAL A 58 20.23 2.34 -6.79
CA VAL A 58 19.24 2.99 -5.91
C VAL A 58 19.91 3.40 -4.62
N TYR A 59 19.80 4.67 -4.28
CA TYR A 59 20.43 5.26 -3.10
C TYR A 59 19.43 5.33 -1.96
N THR A 60 19.85 4.97 -0.76
CA THR A 60 18.94 4.80 0.41
C THR A 60 19.41 5.54 1.66
N THR A 61 20.71 5.83 1.76
CA THR A 61 21.31 6.43 2.95
C THR A 61 22.29 7.51 2.56
N LEU A 62 22.40 8.54 3.41
CA LEU A 62 23.41 9.58 3.29
C LEU A 62 24.82 9.01 3.56
N TRP A 63 24.89 7.99 4.43
CA TRP A 63 26.12 7.51 5.08
C TRP A 63 26.75 6.29 4.40
N ASP A 64 26.66 6.20 3.08
CA ASP A 64 27.34 5.13 2.34
C ASP A 64 28.80 5.52 2.08
N LEU A 65 29.72 4.84 2.79
CA LEU A 65 31.18 5.03 2.73
C LEU A 65 31.75 5.01 1.30
N LYS A 66 31.09 4.35 0.33
CA LYS A 66 31.53 4.33 -1.08
C LYS A 66 31.09 5.57 -1.86
N ASN A 67 29.97 6.20 -1.46
CA ASN A 67 29.38 7.35 -2.15
C ASN A 67 29.80 8.68 -1.50
N GLU A 68 30.11 8.70 -0.20
CA GLU A 68 30.57 9.90 0.51
C GLU A 68 31.96 10.37 0.07
N THR A 69 32.84 9.46 -0.36
CA THR A 69 34.16 9.81 -0.91
C THR A 69 34.08 10.67 -2.17
N GLU A 70 32.93 10.69 -2.86
CA GLU A 70 32.68 11.49 -4.07
C GLU A 70 31.65 12.63 -3.85
N MET A 71 31.27 12.95 -2.60
CA MET A 71 30.19 13.90 -2.30
C MET A 71 28.88 13.54 -3.02
N GLY A 72 28.46 12.28 -2.91
CA GLY A 72 27.38 11.68 -3.71
C GLY A 72 26.06 12.47 -3.77
N HIS A 73 25.62 13.15 -2.71
CA HIS A 73 24.38 13.94 -2.74
C HIS A 73 24.47 15.15 -3.70
N ILE A 74 25.59 15.88 -3.72
CA ILE A 74 25.77 17.02 -4.64
C ILE A 74 25.86 16.52 -6.09
N GLN A 75 26.58 15.43 -6.31
CA GLN A 75 26.77 14.88 -7.65
C GLN A 75 25.49 14.30 -8.23
N LEU A 76 24.69 13.58 -7.43
CA LEU A 76 23.40 13.03 -7.85
C LEU A 76 22.42 14.11 -8.27
N SER A 77 22.31 15.19 -7.50
CA SER A 77 21.47 16.34 -7.86
C SER A 77 21.94 16.99 -9.17
N ARG A 78 23.25 17.26 -9.32
CA ARG A 78 23.80 17.93 -10.52
C ARG A 78 23.64 17.14 -11.81
N GLN A 79 23.63 15.82 -11.73
CA GLN A 79 23.45 14.92 -12.86
C GLN A 79 21.99 14.86 -13.34
N ALA A 80 21.03 15.27 -12.51
CA ALA A 80 19.64 15.32 -12.90
C ALA A 80 19.33 16.56 -13.74
N ASP A 81 18.44 16.40 -14.71
CA ASP A 81 17.79 17.50 -15.41
C ASP A 81 16.51 17.94 -14.67
N LEU A 82 15.88 17.02 -13.93
CA LEU A 82 14.72 17.27 -13.05
C LEU A 82 14.77 16.34 -11.82
N ILE A 83 14.47 16.89 -10.63
CA ILE A 83 14.25 16.11 -9.42
C ILE A 83 12.76 15.97 -9.17
N VAL A 84 12.28 14.73 -8.96
CA VAL A 84 10.87 14.43 -8.71
C VAL A 84 10.71 13.73 -7.38
N VAL A 85 9.83 14.25 -6.52
CA VAL A 85 9.42 13.61 -5.27
C VAL A 85 8.07 12.93 -5.50
N CYS A 86 8.05 11.60 -5.61
CA CYS A 86 6.85 10.83 -5.94
C CYS A 86 6.85 9.44 -5.28
N PRO A 87 5.94 9.17 -4.33
CA PRO A 87 4.99 10.11 -3.74
C PRO A 87 5.67 11.13 -2.83
N ALA A 88 5.22 12.38 -2.87
CA ALA A 88 5.53 13.40 -1.87
C ALA A 88 4.52 13.32 -0.72
N THR A 89 4.96 12.74 0.41
CA THR A 89 4.14 12.63 1.61
C THR A 89 4.01 13.98 2.32
N ALA A 90 3.03 14.14 3.19
CA ALA A 90 2.90 15.36 4.01
C ALA A 90 4.17 15.65 4.83
N ASP A 91 4.84 14.60 5.32
CA ASP A 91 6.11 14.71 6.03
C ASP A 91 7.22 15.27 5.14
N LEU A 92 7.41 14.72 3.93
CA LEU A 92 8.40 15.25 2.98
C LEU A 92 8.11 16.70 2.60
N LEU A 93 6.84 17.04 2.31
CA LEU A 93 6.46 18.44 2.01
C LEU A 93 6.76 19.37 3.19
N ALA A 94 6.51 18.92 4.43
CA ALA A 94 6.83 19.70 5.62
C ALA A 94 8.33 19.89 5.81
N LYS A 95 9.13 18.83 5.64
CA LYS A 95 10.60 18.90 5.72
C LYS A 95 11.18 19.82 4.65
N MET A 96 10.70 19.70 3.40
CA MET A 96 11.09 20.58 2.30
C MET A 96 10.79 22.05 2.62
N ALA A 97 9.56 22.35 3.06
CA ALA A 97 9.15 23.71 3.36
C ALA A 97 9.92 24.32 4.55
N ALA A 98 10.32 23.48 5.52
CA ALA A 98 11.08 23.90 6.69
C ALA A 98 12.61 23.91 6.48
N GLY A 99 13.11 23.39 5.34
CA GLY A 99 14.55 23.25 5.09
C GLY A 99 15.23 22.20 5.98
N ILE A 100 14.51 21.18 6.42
CA ILE A 100 15.07 20.05 7.17
C ILE A 100 15.84 19.16 6.19
N ALA A 101 17.08 18.80 6.53
CA ALA A 101 17.96 17.92 5.74
C ALA A 101 18.56 16.83 6.66
N ASP A 102 17.72 15.88 7.06
CA ASP A 102 18.05 14.82 8.04
C ASP A 102 18.27 13.44 7.40
N ASP A 103 17.99 13.29 6.11
CA ASP A 103 18.26 12.10 5.31
C ASP A 103 18.80 12.46 3.91
N LEU A 104 19.14 11.45 3.10
CA LEU A 104 19.68 11.68 1.75
C LEU A 104 18.72 12.46 0.86
N ALA A 105 17.42 12.13 0.89
CA ALA A 105 16.41 12.73 0.03
C ALA A 105 16.21 14.22 0.33
N THR A 106 16.06 14.56 1.61
CA THR A 106 15.86 15.93 2.07
C THR A 106 17.12 16.77 1.94
N THR A 107 18.30 16.18 2.15
CA THR A 107 19.58 16.83 1.87
C THR A 107 19.75 17.16 0.38
N LEU A 108 19.38 16.24 -0.51
CA LEU A 108 19.38 16.47 -1.96
C LEU A 108 18.46 17.64 -2.36
N LEU A 109 17.25 17.67 -1.78
CA LEU A 109 16.26 18.71 -2.07
C LEU A 109 16.70 20.08 -1.58
N LEU A 110 17.45 20.16 -0.48
CA LEU A 110 18.00 21.42 0.01
C LEU A 110 19.24 21.88 -0.78
N ALA A 111 20.04 20.94 -1.29
CA ALA A 111 21.31 21.23 -1.95
C ALA A 111 21.21 21.47 -3.47
N THR A 112 20.06 21.21 -4.07
CA THR A 112 19.88 21.23 -5.53
C THR A 112 19.71 22.64 -6.10
N ASP A 113 20.26 22.86 -7.30
CA ASP A 113 19.96 24.00 -8.17
C ASP A 113 19.05 23.62 -9.36
N LYS A 114 18.68 22.34 -9.45
CA LYS A 114 17.80 21.80 -10.50
C LYS A 114 16.33 22.06 -10.19
N PRO A 115 15.48 22.14 -11.23
CA PRO A 115 14.03 22.16 -11.04
C PRO A 115 13.57 20.98 -10.18
N VAL A 116 12.62 21.25 -9.28
CA VAL A 116 12.03 20.25 -8.38
C VAL A 116 10.54 20.18 -8.64
N MET A 117 10.04 18.97 -8.80
CA MET A 117 8.62 18.66 -8.87
C MET A 117 8.22 17.77 -7.69
N ALA A 118 7.14 18.12 -7.00
CA ALA A 118 6.57 17.29 -5.95
C ALA A 118 5.20 16.75 -6.41
N VAL A 119 4.97 15.45 -6.18
CA VAL A 119 3.73 14.76 -6.54
C VAL A 119 3.04 14.26 -5.27
N PRO A 120 2.17 15.08 -4.66
CA PRO A 120 1.55 14.76 -3.39
C PRO A 120 0.73 13.47 -3.42
N ALA A 121 0.84 12.68 -2.36
CA ALA A 121 -0.08 11.56 -2.12
C ALA A 121 -0.27 11.34 -0.62
N MET A 122 -1.50 11.53 -0.15
CA MET A 122 -1.88 11.42 1.26
C MET A 122 -3.40 11.33 1.41
N ASN A 123 -3.85 11.05 2.63
CA ASN A 123 -5.27 11.07 2.97
C ASN A 123 -5.91 12.47 2.74
N VAL A 124 -7.23 12.53 2.47
CA VAL A 124 -7.97 13.78 2.17
C VAL A 124 -7.79 14.80 3.28
N ARG A 125 -7.96 14.38 4.54
CA ARG A 125 -7.80 15.26 5.71
C ARG A 125 -6.39 15.78 5.83
N MET A 126 -5.39 14.96 5.51
CA MET A 126 -3.99 15.39 5.51
C MET A 126 -3.73 16.43 4.41
N TRP A 127 -4.27 16.23 3.21
CA TRP A 127 -4.13 17.17 2.10
C TRP A 127 -4.80 18.51 2.43
N GLN A 128 -6.06 18.47 2.87
CA GLN A 128 -6.84 19.65 3.23
C GLN A 128 -6.38 20.33 4.53
N HIS A 129 -5.49 19.70 5.29
CA HIS A 129 -5.01 20.26 6.55
C HIS A 129 -4.28 21.58 6.31
N ALA A 130 -4.58 22.60 7.13
CA ALA A 130 -4.02 23.94 6.97
C ALA A 130 -2.49 23.97 6.99
N ALA A 131 -1.85 23.07 7.74
CA ALA A 131 -0.38 22.94 7.74
C ALA A 131 0.16 22.45 6.38
N THR A 132 -0.49 21.45 5.78
CA THR A 132 -0.08 20.92 4.47
C THR A 132 -0.28 21.97 3.39
N MET A 133 -1.46 22.60 3.34
CA MET A 133 -1.74 23.65 2.36
C MET A 133 -0.80 24.85 2.50
N ARG A 134 -0.42 25.23 3.72
CA ARG A 134 0.61 26.26 3.96
C ARG A 134 1.96 25.83 3.41
N ASN A 135 2.38 24.59 3.66
CA ASN A 135 3.66 24.07 3.14
C ASN A 135 3.65 24.02 1.60
N VAL A 136 2.55 23.57 0.99
CA VAL A 136 2.37 23.57 -0.46
C VAL A 136 2.50 24.98 -1.03
N HIS A 137 1.89 25.98 -0.39
CA HIS A 137 2.01 27.37 -0.82
C HIS A 137 3.45 27.87 -0.72
N ILE A 138 4.14 27.64 0.41
CA ILE A 138 5.55 27.99 0.60
C ILE A 138 6.43 27.37 -0.49
N LEU A 139 6.20 26.08 -0.80
CA LEU A 139 6.98 25.37 -1.82
C LEU A 139 6.73 25.93 -3.23
N ARG A 140 5.47 26.24 -3.57
CA ARG A 140 5.12 26.89 -4.85
C ARG A 140 5.77 28.26 -4.97
N ASP A 141 5.73 29.06 -3.90
CA ASP A 141 6.36 30.39 -3.86
C ASP A 141 7.90 30.29 -3.98
N ALA A 142 8.49 29.20 -3.48
CA ALA A 142 9.90 28.88 -3.63
C ALA A 142 10.27 28.28 -5.01
N GLY A 143 9.32 28.19 -5.95
CA GLY A 143 9.55 27.71 -7.32
C GLY A 143 9.48 26.19 -7.50
N VAL A 144 9.01 25.43 -6.50
CA VAL A 144 8.76 23.99 -6.64
C VAL A 144 7.45 23.75 -7.38
N ASP A 145 7.47 22.92 -8.42
CA ASP A 145 6.25 22.49 -9.11
C ASP A 145 5.50 21.44 -8.27
N VAL A 146 4.55 21.89 -7.46
CA VAL A 146 3.72 20.99 -6.65
C VAL A 146 2.44 20.65 -7.41
N MET A 147 2.35 19.41 -7.88
CA MET A 147 1.20 18.90 -8.63
C MET A 147 -0.04 18.80 -7.72
N GLU A 148 -1.23 19.04 -8.26
CA GLU A 148 -2.47 18.74 -7.54
C GLU A 148 -2.69 17.21 -7.52
N PRO A 149 -3.10 16.63 -6.39
CA PRO A 149 -3.43 15.22 -6.34
C PRO A 149 -4.76 14.94 -7.05
N ASP A 150 -4.95 13.70 -7.50
CA ASP A 150 -6.22 13.24 -8.05
C ASP A 150 -7.30 13.19 -6.97
N GLU A 151 -8.54 13.43 -7.38
CA GLU A 151 -9.73 13.14 -6.58
C GLU A 151 -10.17 11.69 -6.79
N GLY A 152 -10.54 11.02 -5.70
CA GLY A 152 -11.13 9.69 -5.77
C GLY A 152 -11.23 9.00 -4.44
N ALA A 153 -11.65 7.74 -4.47
CA ALA A 153 -11.63 6.88 -3.30
C ALA A 153 -10.18 6.59 -2.87
N MET A 154 -9.93 6.73 -1.57
CA MET A 154 -8.63 6.48 -0.97
C MET A 154 -8.55 5.12 -0.28
N ALA A 155 -7.32 4.65 -0.03
CA ALA A 155 -7.08 3.40 0.68
C ALA A 155 -7.65 3.35 2.11
N CYS A 156 -8.00 4.51 2.68
CA CYS A 156 -8.59 4.68 4.01
C CYS A 156 -10.12 4.81 3.99
N GLY A 157 -10.78 4.64 2.84
CA GLY A 157 -12.24 4.69 2.71
C GLY A 157 -12.84 6.10 2.57
N GLU A 158 -12.02 7.15 2.66
CA GLU A 158 -12.46 8.52 2.38
C GLU A 158 -12.46 8.81 0.86
N TRP A 159 -13.31 9.75 0.43
CA TRP A 159 -13.35 10.24 -0.95
C TRP A 159 -12.97 11.73 -0.98
N GLY A 160 -12.07 12.09 -1.91
CA GLY A 160 -11.66 13.47 -2.10
C GLY A 160 -10.25 13.61 -2.70
N PRO A 161 -9.68 14.83 -2.69
CA PRO A 161 -8.35 15.09 -3.22
C PRO A 161 -7.25 14.51 -2.31
N GLY A 162 -6.25 13.88 -2.90
CA GLY A 162 -5.08 13.35 -2.18
C GLY A 162 -4.52 12.05 -2.77
N ARG A 163 -5.19 11.45 -3.76
CA ARG A 163 -4.70 10.28 -4.46
C ARG A 163 -3.53 10.68 -5.37
N LEU A 164 -2.49 9.84 -5.42
CA LEU A 164 -1.37 10.07 -6.34
C LEU A 164 -1.89 10.06 -7.79
N PRO A 165 -1.60 11.11 -8.58
CA PRO A 165 -1.90 11.13 -10.01
C PRO A 165 -1.38 9.89 -10.73
N GLU A 166 -2.07 9.49 -11.81
CA GLU A 166 -1.62 8.32 -12.58
C GLU A 166 -0.21 8.54 -13.15
N PRO A 167 0.66 7.51 -13.17
CA PRO A 167 2.06 7.64 -13.58
C PRO A 167 2.25 8.32 -14.94
N ILE A 168 1.31 8.09 -15.88
CA ILE A 168 1.35 8.73 -17.18
C ILE A 168 1.10 10.25 -17.11
N ALA A 169 0.20 10.70 -16.24
CA ALA A 169 -0.07 12.12 -16.02
C ALA A 169 1.12 12.81 -15.34
N VAL A 170 1.77 12.12 -14.40
CA VAL A 170 3.01 12.58 -13.78
C VAL A 170 4.10 12.74 -14.84
N TRP A 171 4.29 11.74 -15.71
CA TRP A 171 5.28 11.80 -16.78
C TRP A 171 4.99 12.92 -17.80
N GLN A 172 3.73 13.12 -18.19
CA GLN A 172 3.33 14.24 -19.05
C GLN A 172 3.67 15.59 -18.44
N ARG A 173 3.45 15.77 -17.14
CA ARG A 173 3.81 16.99 -16.42
C ARG A 173 5.33 17.20 -16.36
N MET A 174 6.09 16.13 -16.13
CA MET A 174 7.57 16.17 -16.18
C MET A 174 8.08 16.56 -17.57
N ALA A 175 7.53 15.96 -18.63
CA ALA A 175 7.89 16.27 -20.01
C ALA A 175 7.57 17.72 -20.38
N TRP A 176 6.43 18.23 -19.93
CA TRP A 176 6.08 19.65 -20.06
C TRP A 176 7.09 20.56 -19.34
N ALA A 177 7.46 20.22 -18.10
CA ALA A 177 8.46 20.99 -17.33
C ALA A 177 9.86 20.98 -17.99
N LEU A 178 10.18 19.92 -18.73
CA LEU A 178 11.44 19.74 -19.45
C LEU A 178 11.41 20.26 -20.89
N GLY A 179 10.27 20.76 -21.39
CA GLY A 179 10.13 21.24 -22.76
C GLY A 179 10.23 20.14 -23.84
N LEU A 180 9.85 18.91 -23.50
CA LEU A 180 9.83 17.77 -24.43
C LEU A 180 8.55 17.76 -25.27
N ASP A 181 8.61 17.20 -26.48
CA ASP A 181 7.46 17.06 -27.36
C ASP A 181 6.31 16.28 -26.69
N PRO A 182 5.04 16.55 -27.05
CA PRO A 182 3.89 15.90 -26.42
C PRO A 182 3.98 14.37 -26.54
N ILE A 183 3.99 13.68 -25.40
CA ILE A 183 3.96 12.23 -25.35
C ILE A 183 2.56 11.77 -25.77
N GLU A 184 2.45 11.11 -26.93
CA GLU A 184 1.22 10.47 -27.37
C GLU A 184 0.85 9.30 -26.43
N VAL A 185 -0.34 9.37 -25.83
CA VAL A 185 -0.86 8.32 -24.95
C VAL A 185 -2.01 7.60 -25.65
N ALA A 186 -1.84 6.29 -25.89
CA ALA A 186 -2.98 5.44 -26.23
C ALA A 186 -3.88 5.30 -24.98
N PRO A 187 -5.20 5.55 -25.07
CA PRO A 187 -6.07 5.49 -23.91
C PRO A 187 -6.13 4.08 -23.32
N LEU A 188 -6.15 4.00 -21.98
CA LEU A 188 -6.32 2.74 -21.25
C LEU A 188 -7.74 2.19 -21.51
N PRO A 189 -7.90 0.88 -21.81
CA PRO A 189 -9.22 0.26 -21.95
C PRO A 189 -9.98 0.38 -20.62
N GLY A 190 -11.16 1.02 -20.64
CA GLY A 190 -12.04 1.12 -19.47
C GLY A 190 -11.89 2.38 -18.62
N SER A 191 -11.01 3.33 -19.00
CA SER A 191 -11.06 4.67 -18.41
C SER A 191 -12.24 5.45 -19.01
N THR A 192 -13.30 5.67 -18.24
CA THR A 192 -14.29 6.70 -18.58
C THR A 192 -13.55 8.04 -18.53
N PRO A 193 -13.66 8.92 -19.54
CA PRO A 193 -13.07 10.24 -19.43
C PRO A 193 -13.71 10.91 -18.20
N ALA A 194 -12.90 11.20 -17.18
CA ALA A 194 -13.26 12.24 -16.25
C ALA A 194 -13.59 13.46 -17.12
N LEU A 195 -14.78 14.03 -16.92
CA LEU A 195 -15.21 15.26 -17.58
C LEU A 195 -14.01 16.21 -17.60
N ALA A 196 -13.45 16.43 -18.79
CA ALA A 196 -12.52 17.50 -19.01
C ALA A 196 -13.19 18.75 -18.41
N HIS A 197 -12.48 19.46 -17.52
CA HIS A 197 -12.87 20.82 -17.17
C HIS A 197 -12.86 21.64 -18.46
N SER A 198 -13.99 21.65 -19.15
CA SER A 198 -14.32 22.58 -20.21
C SER A 198 -14.55 23.93 -19.53
N GLY A 199 -13.49 24.71 -19.35
CA GLY A 199 -13.64 25.98 -18.65
C GLY A 199 -12.46 26.92 -18.54
N MET A 200 -11.28 26.65 -19.11
CA MET A 200 -10.21 27.68 -19.18
C MET A 200 -9.80 27.97 -20.63
N PRO A 201 -9.94 29.23 -21.10
CA PRO A 201 -9.36 29.63 -22.37
C PRO A 201 -7.83 29.55 -22.31
N PRO A 202 -7.16 29.33 -23.46
CA PRO A 202 -5.71 29.07 -23.56
C PRO A 202 -4.80 30.21 -23.09
N GLU A 203 -5.38 31.32 -22.62
CA GLU A 203 -4.71 32.53 -22.15
C GLU A 203 -4.28 32.45 -20.66
N PHE A 204 -4.68 31.38 -19.95
CA PHE A 204 -4.40 31.16 -18.53
C PHE A 204 -3.39 30.05 -18.23
N TYR A 205 -2.71 29.51 -19.25
CA TYR A 205 -1.48 28.76 -19.00
C TYR A 205 -0.36 29.78 -18.78
N PRO A 206 0.15 29.98 -17.55
CA PRO A 206 1.39 30.73 -17.41
C PRO A 206 2.45 30.02 -18.25
N GLY A 207 3.15 30.79 -19.09
CA GLY A 207 4.30 30.27 -19.83
C GLY A 207 5.35 29.68 -18.89
N PRO A 208 6.30 28.88 -19.40
CA PRO A 208 7.39 28.36 -18.58
C PRO A 208 8.06 29.54 -17.84
N PRO A 209 8.45 29.36 -16.56
CA PRO A 209 9.12 30.42 -15.82
C PRO A 209 10.39 30.84 -16.55
N GLU A 210 10.51 32.14 -16.88
CA GLU A 210 11.73 32.70 -17.45
C GLU A 210 12.84 32.66 -16.40
N PHE A 211 13.78 31.73 -16.58
CA PHE A 211 14.95 31.60 -15.74
C PHE A 211 15.98 32.67 -16.12
N THR A 212 16.07 33.74 -15.33
CA THR A 212 17.16 34.72 -15.42
C THR A 212 18.31 34.27 -14.54
N GLY A 213 19.22 33.47 -15.11
CA GLY A 213 20.50 33.16 -14.48
C GLY A 213 21.38 34.43 -14.36
N PRO A 214 22.32 34.49 -13.40
CA PRO A 214 23.26 35.60 -13.31
C PRO A 214 24.19 35.59 -14.53
N GLY A 215 24.27 36.73 -15.21
CA GLY A 215 24.99 36.90 -16.47
C GLY A 215 26.45 36.48 -16.40
N SER A 216 26.84 35.63 -17.33
CA SER A 216 28.23 35.45 -17.75
C SER A 216 28.42 36.22 -19.05
N GLU A 217 29.33 37.19 -19.00
CA GLU A 217 29.75 38.05 -20.09
C GLU A 217 30.19 37.27 -21.33
N GLU A 218 29.89 37.88 -22.47
CA GLU A 218 30.16 37.46 -23.84
C GLU A 218 31.65 37.19 -24.09
N ALA A 219 31.92 36.14 -24.86
CA ALA A 219 33.13 36.04 -25.66
C ALA A 219 32.74 35.51 -27.04
N ASP A 220 32.89 36.39 -28.01
CA ASP A 220 32.61 36.26 -29.44
C ASP A 220 33.55 35.29 -30.18
N GLU A 221 33.11 34.97 -31.41
CA GLU A 221 33.85 34.47 -32.58
C GLU A 221 34.23 32.96 -32.57
N ASP A 222 34.01 32.15 -33.61
CA ASP A 222 33.93 32.49 -35.04
C ASP A 222 33.28 31.35 -35.86
N GLU A 223 32.61 31.72 -36.95
CA GLU A 223 32.02 30.83 -37.94
C GLU A 223 33.08 30.17 -38.85
N GLY A 224 32.80 28.95 -39.31
CA GLY A 224 33.61 28.30 -40.33
C GLY A 224 32.99 27.02 -40.87
N SER A 225 32.04 27.19 -41.79
CA SER A 225 31.48 26.10 -42.57
C SER A 225 32.44 25.59 -43.67
N ILE A 226 31.99 24.55 -44.36
CA ILE A 226 32.36 24.03 -45.69
C ILE A 226 33.28 22.78 -45.75
N PHE A 227 32.68 21.68 -46.23
CA PHE A 227 33.08 20.80 -47.35
C PHE A 227 32.87 19.29 -47.12
N ALA A 228 32.30 18.69 -48.17
CA ALA A 228 31.83 17.32 -48.31
C ALA A 228 32.92 16.34 -48.80
N GLY A 229 32.71 15.06 -48.48
CA GLY A 229 32.88 13.95 -49.43
C GLY A 229 34.23 13.24 -49.54
N GLY A 230 34.16 11.89 -49.52
CA GLY A 230 35.09 11.00 -50.22
C GLY A 230 36.14 10.30 -49.34
N GLY A 231 36.07 8.97 -49.25
CA GLY A 231 37.01 8.15 -48.49
C GLY A 231 38.20 7.62 -49.29
N LEU A 232 39.13 6.96 -48.60
CA LEU A 232 39.79 5.69 -48.97
C LEU A 232 40.92 5.33 -47.96
N SER A 233 40.88 4.07 -47.52
CA SER A 233 41.95 3.16 -47.07
C SER A 233 43.27 3.66 -46.46
N GLY A 234 43.55 3.14 -45.25
CA GLY A 234 44.57 2.09 -45.09
C GLY A 234 45.83 2.40 -44.27
N SER A 235 45.92 1.82 -43.06
CA SER A 235 47.12 1.20 -42.45
C SER A 235 46.71 0.64 -41.07
N LEU A 236 46.39 -0.65 -40.90
CA LEU A 236 47.28 -1.78 -40.62
C LEU A 236 48.30 -1.56 -39.48
N ILE A 237 47.94 -1.94 -38.25
CA ILE A 237 48.82 -2.71 -37.36
C ILE A 237 47.99 -3.79 -36.64
N THR A 238 48.31 -5.05 -36.95
CA THR A 238 47.79 -6.28 -36.36
C THR A 238 48.69 -6.71 -35.20
N ARG A 239 48.12 -7.21 -34.10
CA ARG A 239 48.76 -8.23 -33.25
C ARG A 239 47.68 -9.09 -32.59
N GLY A 240 47.61 -10.34 -33.03
CA GLY A 240 46.87 -11.40 -32.36
C GLY A 240 47.77 -12.19 -31.41
N ILE A 241 47.12 -13.06 -30.63
CA ILE A 241 47.49 -14.34 -30.01
C ILE A 241 46.26 -14.65 -29.12
N GLY A 242 45.63 -15.82 -29.06
CA GLY A 242 45.89 -17.16 -29.53
C GLY A 242 45.00 -18.06 -28.67
N LYS A 243 44.13 -18.84 -29.30
CA LYS A 243 43.17 -19.76 -28.68
C LYS A 243 43.91 -20.99 -28.17
N ALA A 244 43.69 -21.41 -26.93
CA ALA A 244 44.10 -22.74 -26.45
C ALA A 244 42.90 -23.47 -25.83
N ARG A 245 42.81 -24.75 -26.19
CA ARG A 245 41.75 -25.72 -25.93
C ARG A 245 42.09 -26.52 -24.66
N GLU A 246 41.05 -27.15 -24.12
CA GLU A 246 41.03 -28.07 -22.98
C GLU A 246 42.12 -29.14 -23.02
N ASP A 247 42.67 -29.45 -21.84
CA ASP A 247 43.07 -30.81 -21.47
C ASP A 247 42.88 -31.00 -19.95
N SER A 248 42.35 -32.17 -19.63
CA SER A 248 41.97 -32.67 -18.31
C SER A 248 43.17 -33.19 -17.51
N ALA A 249 43.28 -32.80 -16.24
CA ALA A 249 43.98 -33.60 -15.22
C ALA A 249 43.43 -33.22 -13.83
N GLY A 250 43.03 -34.23 -13.06
CA GLY A 250 42.50 -34.07 -11.71
C GLY A 250 43.56 -33.57 -10.72
N PHE A 251 43.09 -32.90 -9.67
CA PHE A 251 43.90 -32.57 -8.51
C PHE A 251 43.10 -32.80 -7.22
N ASP A 252 43.71 -33.61 -6.36
CA ASP A 252 43.34 -33.88 -4.97
C ASP A 252 43.23 -32.60 -4.14
N GLN A 253 42.21 -32.55 -3.29
CA GLN A 253 42.08 -31.56 -2.23
C GLN A 253 43.09 -31.87 -1.11
N ALA A 254 44.14 -31.06 -1.01
CA ALA A 254 44.86 -30.83 0.23
C ALA A 254 44.35 -29.53 0.86
N VAL A 255 43.75 -29.65 2.05
CA VAL A 255 43.28 -28.53 2.88
C VAL A 255 44.50 -27.83 3.48
N VAL A 256 44.66 -26.53 3.18
CA VAL A 256 45.55 -25.64 3.92
C VAL A 256 44.68 -24.70 4.74
N THR A 257 44.57 -24.99 6.03
CA THR A 257 44.06 -24.06 7.05
C THR A 257 45.12 -23.00 7.31
N GLN A 258 44.82 -21.74 7.00
CA GLN A 258 45.62 -20.59 7.40
C GLN A 258 44.92 -19.93 8.60
N GLU A 259 45.46 -20.14 9.79
CA GLU A 259 45.06 -19.45 11.03
C GLU A 259 45.46 -17.97 10.94
N LEU A 260 44.48 -17.08 11.04
CA LEU A 260 44.71 -15.66 11.33
C LEU A 260 44.81 -15.50 12.85
N GLY A 261 46.02 -15.25 13.34
CA GLY A 261 46.29 -14.95 14.74
C GLY A 261 45.68 -13.61 15.16
N LEU A 262 44.77 -13.66 16.13
CA LEU A 262 44.32 -12.50 16.91
C LEU A 262 45.31 -12.26 18.06
N PRO A 263 45.65 -11.01 18.42
CA PRO A 263 46.56 -10.76 19.53
C PRO A 263 45.90 -11.04 20.89
N GLU A 264 46.64 -11.69 21.79
CA GLU A 264 46.25 -11.96 23.18
C GLU A 264 46.18 -10.65 24.01
N MET A 265 45.07 -10.46 24.72
CA MET A 265 44.89 -9.35 25.68
C MET A 265 45.51 -9.69 27.04
N THR A 266 46.31 -8.77 27.58
CA THR A 266 46.93 -8.89 28.91
C THR A 266 46.01 -8.42 30.05
N PRO A 267 46.22 -8.89 31.30
CA PRO A 267 45.34 -8.60 32.44
C PRO A 267 45.37 -7.15 32.95
N GLU A 268 46.24 -6.28 32.44
CA GLU A 268 46.37 -4.88 32.89
C GLU A 268 45.47 -3.88 32.16
N MET A 269 44.63 -4.34 31.22
CA MET A 269 43.67 -3.47 30.50
C MET A 269 42.28 -3.39 31.16
N HIS A 270 42.10 -3.96 32.35
CA HIS A 270 40.81 -4.01 33.04
C HIS A 270 40.44 -2.74 33.83
N GLU A 271 41.28 -1.69 33.87
CA GLU A 271 41.03 -0.50 34.70
C GLU A 271 40.80 0.81 33.91
N ARG A 272 40.59 0.75 32.59
CA ARG A 272 40.22 1.93 31.76
C ARG A 272 39.11 1.68 30.72
N ALA A 273 38.19 0.76 31.00
CA ALA A 273 36.98 0.56 30.19
C ALA A 273 35.71 0.69 31.06
N GLY A 274 35.38 1.93 31.44
CA GLY A 274 34.13 2.25 32.12
C GLY A 274 32.95 2.27 31.12
N SER A 275 32.01 1.36 31.31
CA SER A 275 30.56 1.43 30.98
C SER A 275 30.14 2.43 29.88
N LEU A 276 30.05 1.98 28.63
CA LEU A 276 29.29 2.67 27.56
C LEU A 276 27.79 2.32 27.64
N LEU A 277 27.18 2.64 28.78
CA LEU A 277 25.73 2.75 28.93
C LEU A 277 25.42 4.20 29.27
N SER A 278 24.73 4.87 28.35
CA SER A 278 24.17 6.22 28.52
C SER A 278 23.32 6.26 29.79
N LYS A 279 23.72 7.08 30.77
CA LYS A 279 22.86 7.48 31.89
C LYS A 279 22.01 8.67 31.44
N LYS A 280 20.70 8.55 31.62
CA LYS A 280 19.70 9.61 31.42
C LYS A 280 20.18 10.91 32.08
N GLY A 281 20.51 11.92 31.27
CA GLY A 281 20.84 13.26 31.76
C GLY A 281 19.59 13.92 32.36
N ALA A 282 19.72 14.46 33.57
CA ALA A 282 18.72 15.34 34.14
C ALA A 282 18.76 16.68 33.38
N ALA A 283 17.84 16.88 32.46
CA ALA A 283 17.61 18.19 31.86
C ALA A 283 17.11 19.14 32.97
N ARG A 284 17.95 20.12 33.35
CA ARG A 284 17.47 21.29 34.08
C ARG A 284 16.69 22.15 33.10
N ALA A 285 15.42 22.37 33.42
CA ALA A 285 14.57 23.33 32.72
C ALA A 285 15.28 24.70 32.63
N ALA A 286 15.05 25.41 31.52
CA ALA A 286 15.33 26.84 31.43
C ALA A 286 14.70 27.56 32.64
N PRO A 287 15.33 28.63 33.17
CA PRO A 287 14.78 29.34 34.31
C PRO A 287 13.38 29.90 33.97
N PRO A 288 12.38 29.74 34.85
CA PRO A 288 11.07 30.32 34.62
C PRO A 288 11.18 31.84 34.70
N THR A 289 10.82 32.50 33.61
CA THR A 289 10.50 33.92 33.63
C THR A 289 9.15 34.10 34.32
N ASP A 290 9.20 34.86 35.42
CA ASP A 290 8.10 35.46 36.19
C ASP A 290 7.39 34.61 37.28
N PRO A 291 7.77 34.79 38.57
CA PRO A 291 7.10 34.20 39.73
C PRO A 291 5.73 34.80 40.08
N GLU A 292 5.27 35.89 39.44
CA GLU A 292 3.95 36.48 39.73
C GLU A 292 2.81 35.91 38.85
N ALA A 293 3.12 35.13 37.82
CA ALA A 293 2.11 34.61 36.88
C ALA A 293 1.36 33.34 37.35
N ILE A 294 1.62 32.82 38.55
CA ILE A 294 0.99 31.60 39.07
C ILE A 294 0.36 31.88 40.43
N ASN A 295 -0.83 32.49 40.44
CA ASN A 295 -1.73 32.48 41.61
C ASN A 295 -3.19 32.69 41.18
N HIS A 296 -3.78 31.70 40.53
CA HIS A 296 -5.22 31.49 40.59
C HIS A 296 -5.49 30.03 41.02
N LEU A 297 -5.71 29.86 42.32
CA LEU A 297 -6.26 28.63 42.90
C LEU A 297 -7.69 28.46 42.38
N ILE A 298 -7.91 27.48 41.50
CA ILE A 298 -9.27 27.07 41.12
C ILE A 298 -9.84 26.26 42.30
N GLN A 299 -10.84 26.81 42.97
CA GLN A 299 -11.67 26.06 43.91
C GLN A 299 -12.57 25.10 43.11
N ALA A 300 -12.29 23.80 43.20
CA ALA A 300 -13.07 22.73 42.60
C ALA A 300 -14.33 22.42 43.44
N ASP A 301 -15.22 23.39 43.57
CA ASP A 301 -16.59 23.26 44.06
C ASP A 301 -17.29 24.59 43.79
N ARG A 302 -17.98 24.68 42.65
CA ARG A 302 -19.16 25.55 42.46
C ARG A 302 -19.79 25.28 41.10
N SER A 303 -20.97 24.67 41.13
CA SER A 303 -21.91 24.59 40.01
C SER A 303 -22.64 25.93 39.82
N ALA A 304 -21.94 26.96 39.37
CA ALA A 304 -22.57 28.24 39.02
C ALA A 304 -22.40 28.49 37.51
N PRO A 305 -23.48 28.71 36.75
CA PRO A 305 -23.36 29.13 35.36
C PRO A 305 -22.69 30.52 35.30
N PRO A 306 -21.85 30.80 34.28
CA PRO A 306 -21.13 32.06 34.17
C PRO A 306 -22.10 33.24 34.06
N GLU A 307 -21.85 34.30 34.83
CA GLU A 307 -22.61 35.54 34.73
C GLU A 307 -22.29 36.27 33.41
N PRO A 308 -23.29 36.86 32.74
CA PRO A 308 -23.07 37.60 31.51
C PRO A 308 -22.35 38.93 31.79
N ILE A 309 -21.34 39.25 30.99
CA ILE A 309 -20.62 40.52 31.02
C ILE A 309 -21.50 41.59 30.36
N GLU A 310 -21.83 42.66 31.07
CA GLU A 310 -22.59 43.78 30.51
C GLU A 310 -21.79 44.48 29.40
N GLY A 311 -22.31 44.44 28.17
CA GLY A 311 -21.79 45.19 27.03
C GLY A 311 -21.38 44.37 25.81
N GLU A 312 -21.37 43.04 25.88
CA GLU A 312 -21.24 42.20 24.68
C GLU A 312 -22.64 41.86 24.15
N ASP A 313 -23.00 42.50 23.03
CA ASP A 313 -24.11 42.02 22.20
C ASP A 313 -23.80 40.57 21.82
N ALA A 314 -24.57 39.64 22.38
CA ALA A 314 -24.64 38.26 21.95
C ALA A 314 -25.24 38.19 20.54
N GLY A 315 -24.43 38.60 19.55
CA GLY A 315 -24.70 38.46 18.14
C GLY A 315 -24.79 36.98 17.81
N ALA A 316 -26.02 36.54 17.60
CA ALA A 316 -26.46 35.29 16.99
C ALA A 316 -25.35 34.47 16.31
N PHE A 317 -24.73 33.56 17.06
CA PHE A 317 -24.15 32.37 16.45
C PHE A 317 -25.32 31.53 15.92
N PRO A 318 -25.33 31.15 14.62
CA PRO A 318 -26.35 30.24 14.12
C PRO A 318 -26.25 28.95 14.94
N ARG A 319 -27.32 28.64 15.68
CA ARG A 319 -27.52 27.29 16.22
C ARG A 319 -27.66 26.36 15.03
N ASN A 320 -26.55 25.84 14.53
CA ASN A 320 -26.60 24.59 13.80
C ASN A 320 -27.07 23.54 14.80
N SER A 321 -28.33 23.14 14.66
CA SER A 321 -28.90 22.00 15.35
C SER A 321 -28.13 20.75 14.93
N LEU A 322 -27.08 20.42 15.69
CA LEU A 322 -26.44 19.11 15.69
C LEU A 322 -27.39 17.98 16.16
N ALA A 323 -28.66 18.29 16.44
CA ALA A 323 -29.67 17.31 16.79
C ALA A 323 -30.03 16.36 15.63
N ASP A 324 -29.74 16.73 14.38
CA ASP A 324 -30.02 15.91 13.19
C ASP A 324 -28.77 15.43 12.44
N ALA A 325 -27.57 15.67 12.98
CA ALA A 325 -26.34 15.13 12.41
C ALA A 325 -26.11 13.70 12.94
N PRO A 326 -25.79 12.71 12.08
CA PRO A 326 -25.47 11.38 12.56
C PRO A 326 -24.27 11.46 13.50
N ASP A 327 -24.42 10.85 14.68
CA ASP A 327 -23.40 10.84 15.72
C ASP A 327 -22.08 10.30 15.12
N PRO A 328 -20.98 11.07 15.18
CA PRO A 328 -19.68 10.64 14.65
C PRO A 328 -19.11 9.39 15.36
N LEU A 329 -19.71 8.99 16.48
CA LEU A 329 -19.38 7.77 17.23
C LEU A 329 -20.37 6.62 17.00
N ALA A 330 -21.42 6.83 16.19
CA ALA A 330 -22.37 5.76 15.85
C ALA A 330 -21.64 4.58 15.18
N GLY A 331 -21.85 3.37 15.70
CA GLY A 331 -21.25 2.14 15.18
C GLY A 331 -19.90 1.76 15.80
N GLN A 332 -19.27 2.63 16.61
CA GLN A 332 -18.08 2.26 17.38
C GLN A 332 -18.48 1.43 18.59
N GLY A 333 -18.02 0.18 18.69
CA GLY A 333 -18.45 -0.77 19.73
C GLY A 333 -18.14 -0.31 21.18
N ASP A 334 -17.08 0.46 21.36
CA ASP A 334 -16.58 0.87 22.69
C ASP A 334 -17.22 2.18 23.22
N PHE A 335 -17.93 2.94 22.37
CA PHE A 335 -18.47 4.27 22.69
C PHE A 335 -19.98 4.39 22.48
N ASP A 336 -20.65 3.29 22.12
CA ASP A 336 -22.09 3.28 21.88
C ASP A 336 -22.88 3.34 23.19
N VAL A 337 -23.78 4.31 23.30
CA VAL A 337 -24.55 4.60 24.52
C VAL A 337 -25.69 3.58 24.73
N ALA A 338 -26.02 2.76 23.72
CA ALA A 338 -27.03 1.70 23.82
C ALA A 338 -26.82 0.53 22.81
N PRO A 339 -25.78 -0.31 22.95
CA PRO A 339 -25.45 -1.36 21.98
C PRO A 339 -26.57 -2.42 21.80
N GLU A 340 -27.51 -2.50 22.74
CA GLU A 340 -28.68 -3.40 22.70
C GLU A 340 -29.63 -3.12 21.53
N HIS A 341 -29.62 -1.91 20.94
CA HIS A 341 -30.46 -1.60 19.78
C HIS A 341 -29.92 -2.19 18.47
N ARG A 342 -28.68 -2.71 18.47
CA ARG A 342 -28.04 -3.20 17.26
C ARG A 342 -28.65 -4.55 16.87
N PRO A 343 -28.88 -4.79 15.56
CA PRO A 343 -29.76 -5.86 15.10
C PRO A 343 -29.21 -7.28 15.35
N LEU A 344 -27.90 -7.42 15.58
CA LEU A 344 -27.25 -8.68 15.95
C LEU A 344 -26.67 -8.67 17.37
N TYR A 345 -27.07 -7.72 18.22
CA TYR A 345 -26.60 -7.68 19.61
C TYR A 345 -26.85 -9.01 20.34
N GLY A 346 -25.82 -9.50 21.03
CA GLY A 346 -25.87 -10.78 21.76
C GLY A 346 -25.85 -12.04 20.88
N ARG A 347 -25.79 -11.91 19.55
CA ARG A 347 -25.68 -13.04 18.63
C ARG A 347 -24.22 -13.40 18.34
N HIS A 348 -23.98 -14.68 18.09
CA HIS A 348 -22.69 -15.18 17.63
C HIS A 348 -22.70 -15.44 16.11
N VAL A 349 -21.81 -14.77 15.39
CA VAL A 349 -21.60 -14.96 13.95
C VAL A 349 -20.23 -15.60 13.70
N LEU A 350 -20.24 -16.79 13.09
CA LEU A 350 -19.04 -17.49 12.63
C LEU A 350 -18.83 -17.22 11.14
N VAL A 351 -17.65 -16.72 10.76
CA VAL A 351 -17.29 -16.46 9.36
C VAL A 351 -16.02 -17.23 9.00
N THR A 352 -15.99 -17.90 7.85
CA THR A 352 -14.74 -18.41 7.27
C THR A 352 -14.30 -17.54 6.11
N ALA A 353 -13.01 -17.22 5.98
CA ALA A 353 -12.52 -16.37 4.89
C ALA A 353 -11.15 -16.82 4.36
N GLY A 354 -10.80 -16.35 3.16
CA GLY A 354 -9.48 -16.60 2.55
C GLY A 354 -9.37 -17.92 1.79
N PRO A 355 -8.19 -18.19 1.18
CA PRO A 355 -7.86 -19.46 0.54
C PRO A 355 -7.43 -20.50 1.58
N THR A 356 -7.39 -21.79 1.22
CA THR A 356 -6.62 -22.78 1.98
C THR A 356 -5.37 -23.19 1.20
N TRP A 357 -4.29 -23.47 1.92
CA TRP A 357 -3.01 -23.92 1.39
C TRP A 357 -2.81 -25.39 1.75
N GLU A 358 -2.87 -26.26 0.75
CA GLU A 358 -2.72 -27.71 0.94
C GLU A 358 -1.27 -28.10 0.66
N PRO A 359 -0.46 -28.42 1.69
CA PRO A 359 0.98 -28.61 1.53
C PRO A 359 1.28 -29.85 0.67
N ILE A 360 2.25 -29.70 -0.24
CA ILE A 360 2.85 -30.79 -1.01
C ILE A 360 4.14 -31.25 -0.31
N ASP A 361 4.96 -30.28 0.06
CA ASP A 361 6.21 -30.42 0.81
C ASP A 361 6.40 -29.13 1.66
N PRO A 362 7.46 -28.97 2.47
CA PRO A 362 7.61 -27.79 3.33
C PRO A 362 7.78 -26.45 2.58
N VAL A 363 7.84 -26.47 1.25
CA VAL A 363 8.11 -25.29 0.40
C VAL A 363 6.98 -25.05 -0.60
N ARG A 364 6.11 -26.03 -0.85
CA ARG A 364 5.11 -25.98 -1.92
C ARG A 364 3.75 -26.39 -1.39
N TYR A 365 2.71 -25.78 -1.94
CA TYR A 365 1.32 -26.06 -1.60
C TYR A 365 0.42 -25.88 -2.83
N ILE A 366 -0.81 -26.40 -2.73
CA ILE A 366 -1.91 -26.16 -3.66
C ILE A 366 -2.82 -25.11 -3.03
N ALA A 367 -3.17 -24.06 -3.76
CA ALA A 367 -4.04 -23.00 -3.28
C ALA A 367 -4.95 -22.48 -4.39
N ASN A 368 -5.98 -21.74 -3.99
CA ASN A 368 -6.85 -20.97 -4.89
C ASN A 368 -6.54 -19.47 -4.77
N ARG A 369 -7.12 -18.68 -5.68
CA ARG A 369 -6.83 -17.24 -5.84
C ARG A 369 -7.69 -16.32 -4.95
N SER A 370 -8.33 -16.86 -3.91
CA SER A 370 -9.19 -16.04 -3.05
C SER A 370 -8.38 -14.98 -2.32
N SER A 371 -8.84 -13.73 -2.36
CA SER A 371 -8.26 -12.64 -1.58
C SER A 371 -8.76 -12.57 -0.14
N GLY A 372 -9.81 -13.33 0.21
CA GLY A 372 -10.47 -13.26 1.52
C GLY A 372 -11.30 -12.02 1.80
N LYS A 373 -11.18 -10.95 0.99
CA LYS A 373 -11.81 -9.63 1.21
C LYS A 373 -13.32 -9.70 1.53
N GLN A 374 -14.09 -10.54 0.81
CA GLN A 374 -15.53 -10.64 1.04
C GLN A 374 -15.88 -11.16 2.44
N GLY A 375 -15.14 -12.16 2.94
CA GLY A 375 -15.38 -12.70 4.28
C GLY A 375 -14.97 -11.73 5.38
N PHE A 376 -13.88 -10.99 5.18
CA PHE A 376 -13.47 -9.93 6.10
C PHE A 376 -14.50 -8.79 6.16
N ALA A 377 -15.04 -8.37 5.01
CA ALA A 377 -16.10 -7.37 4.96
C ALA A 377 -17.37 -7.83 5.69
N ILE A 378 -17.77 -9.10 5.53
CA ILE A 378 -18.92 -9.67 6.25
C ILE A 378 -18.65 -9.73 7.76
N ALA A 379 -17.45 -10.12 8.17
CA ALA A 379 -17.06 -10.14 9.58
C ALA A 379 -17.11 -8.73 10.20
N ALA A 380 -16.59 -7.72 9.49
CA ALA A 380 -16.63 -6.33 9.92
C ALA A 380 -18.07 -5.81 10.06
N ALA A 381 -18.92 -6.04 9.05
CA ALA A 381 -20.31 -5.62 9.06
C ALA A 381 -21.11 -6.33 10.18
N ALA A 382 -20.84 -7.62 10.45
CA ALA A 382 -21.48 -8.34 11.55
C ALA A 382 -21.08 -7.79 12.93
N ALA A 383 -19.81 -7.44 13.12
CA ALA A 383 -19.33 -6.81 14.35
C ALA A 383 -19.93 -5.41 14.54
N ALA A 384 -20.01 -4.62 13.47
CA ALA A 384 -20.68 -3.31 13.48
C ALA A 384 -22.16 -3.43 13.85
N ALA A 385 -22.84 -4.48 13.38
CA ALA A 385 -24.21 -4.83 13.75
C ALA A 385 -24.38 -5.38 15.18
N GLY A 386 -23.32 -5.42 15.99
CA GLY A 386 -23.34 -5.79 17.41
C GLY A 386 -23.13 -7.28 17.71
N ALA A 387 -22.81 -8.09 16.71
CA ALA A 387 -22.54 -9.52 16.92
C ALA A 387 -21.18 -9.73 17.61
N ARG A 388 -21.08 -10.80 18.41
CA ARG A 388 -19.79 -11.43 18.68
C ARG A 388 -19.37 -12.18 17.43
N VAL A 389 -18.20 -11.88 16.86
CA VAL A 389 -17.76 -12.48 15.58
C VAL A 389 -16.52 -13.34 15.77
N THR A 390 -16.59 -14.60 15.34
CA THR A 390 -15.41 -15.46 15.16
C THR A 390 -15.07 -15.57 13.68
N LEU A 391 -13.87 -15.15 13.28
CA LEU A 391 -13.38 -15.22 11.90
C LEU A 391 -12.29 -16.28 11.77
N VAL A 392 -12.59 -17.40 11.10
CA VAL A 392 -11.59 -18.41 10.75
C VAL A 392 -11.00 -18.07 9.38
N ALA A 393 -9.77 -17.56 9.38
CA ALA A 393 -9.11 -17.04 8.19
C ALA A 393 -8.02 -18.00 7.70
N GLY A 394 -8.11 -18.39 6.43
CA GLY A 394 -6.99 -18.98 5.70
C GLY A 394 -5.90 -17.93 5.40
N PRO A 395 -4.79 -18.31 4.75
CA PRO A 395 -3.62 -17.44 4.61
C PRO A 395 -3.92 -16.17 3.78
N VAL A 396 -4.03 -15.03 4.47
CA VAL A 396 -4.24 -13.68 3.89
C VAL A 396 -3.54 -12.60 4.71
N HIS A 397 -3.15 -11.51 4.04
CA HIS A 397 -2.57 -10.31 4.65
C HIS A 397 -3.60 -9.18 4.81
N LEU A 398 -4.77 -9.52 5.35
CA LEU A 398 -5.81 -8.54 5.69
C LEU A 398 -5.77 -8.25 7.19
N GLU A 399 -5.98 -6.99 7.58
CA GLU A 399 -6.11 -6.63 9.00
C GLU A 399 -7.41 -7.22 9.58
N THR A 400 -7.34 -7.63 10.84
CA THR A 400 -8.52 -8.08 11.58
C THR A 400 -9.43 -6.88 11.86
N PRO A 401 -10.70 -6.90 11.44
CA PRO A 401 -11.62 -5.79 11.73
C PRO A 401 -11.83 -5.60 13.24
N PRO A 402 -12.09 -4.37 13.72
CA PRO A 402 -12.41 -4.13 15.12
C PRO A 402 -13.60 -4.99 15.60
N GLY A 403 -13.50 -5.54 16.80
CA GLY A 403 -14.56 -6.38 17.39
C GLY A 403 -14.67 -7.81 16.82
N VAL A 404 -13.68 -8.26 16.04
CA VAL A 404 -13.63 -9.60 15.44
C VAL A 404 -12.53 -10.46 16.09
N ASP A 405 -12.89 -11.65 16.57
CA ASP A 405 -11.94 -12.65 17.06
C ASP A 405 -11.45 -13.52 15.89
N ARG A 406 -10.22 -13.28 15.43
CA ARG A 406 -9.62 -14.02 14.30
C ARG A 406 -8.85 -15.27 14.74
N ILE A 407 -9.04 -16.37 14.01
CA ILE A 407 -8.30 -17.62 14.11
C ILE A 407 -7.64 -17.89 12.77
N ASP A 408 -6.31 -17.88 12.73
CA ASP A 408 -5.55 -18.21 11.53
C ASP A 408 -5.38 -19.73 11.37
N VAL A 409 -5.57 -20.19 10.13
CA VAL A 409 -5.40 -21.58 9.71
C VAL A 409 -4.71 -21.60 8.34
N GLU A 410 -4.03 -22.68 8.00
CA GLU A 410 -3.42 -22.84 6.68
C GLU A 410 -4.25 -23.78 5.80
N SER A 411 -4.63 -24.95 6.31
CA SER A 411 -5.25 -26.01 5.52
C SER A 411 -6.77 -26.12 5.70
N ALA A 412 -7.45 -26.76 4.74
CA ALA A 412 -8.87 -27.07 4.84
C ALA A 412 -9.23 -27.89 6.09
N ARG A 413 -8.34 -28.77 6.54
CA ARG A 413 -8.54 -29.60 7.75
C ARG A 413 -8.47 -28.76 9.02
N GLU A 414 -7.48 -27.89 9.11
CA GLU A 414 -7.36 -26.94 10.24
C GLU A 414 -8.56 -26.00 10.28
N MET A 415 -9.00 -25.50 9.12
CA MET A 415 -10.20 -24.68 9.02
C MET A 415 -11.44 -25.45 9.51
N ALA A 416 -11.60 -26.71 9.13
CA ALA A 416 -12.70 -27.55 9.59
C ALA A 416 -12.68 -27.75 11.12
N ASP A 417 -11.50 -27.98 11.70
CA ASP A 417 -11.33 -28.13 13.14
C ASP A 417 -11.58 -26.82 13.91
N ALA A 418 -11.14 -25.68 13.37
CA ALA A 418 -11.41 -24.36 13.94
C ALA A 418 -12.91 -24.03 13.91
N VAL A 419 -13.59 -24.27 12.79
CA VAL A 419 -15.05 -24.12 12.66
C VAL A 419 -15.78 -25.00 13.68
N LYS A 420 -15.34 -26.25 13.84
CA LYS A 420 -15.92 -27.18 14.81
C LYS A 420 -15.79 -26.68 16.25
N LYS A 421 -14.66 -26.05 16.61
CA LYS A 421 -14.40 -25.50 17.94
C LYS A 421 -15.15 -24.19 18.20
N ALA A 422 -15.41 -23.41 17.14
CA ALA A 422 -16.12 -22.14 17.26
C ALA A 422 -17.63 -22.31 17.44
N LEU A 423 -18.21 -23.43 17.02
CA LEU A 423 -19.62 -23.73 17.26
C LEU A 423 -19.91 -23.97 18.76
N PRO A 424 -21.11 -23.60 19.26
CA PRO A 424 -22.30 -23.16 18.52
C PRO A 424 -22.27 -21.68 18.10
N ALA A 425 -23.00 -21.36 17.03
CA ALA A 425 -23.21 -20.00 16.53
C ALA A 425 -24.66 -19.80 16.10
N ASP A 426 -25.17 -18.57 16.15
CA ASP A 426 -26.49 -18.21 15.63
C ASP A 426 -26.49 -18.15 14.10
N ILE A 427 -25.36 -17.69 13.53
CA ILE A 427 -25.15 -17.59 12.09
C ILE A 427 -23.78 -18.17 11.75
N ALA A 428 -23.70 -18.94 10.66
CA ALA A 428 -22.45 -19.33 10.06
C ALA A 428 -22.40 -18.94 8.57
N VAL A 429 -21.37 -18.18 8.20
CA VAL A 429 -21.09 -17.74 6.83
C VAL A 429 -19.83 -18.42 6.32
N MET A 430 -20.01 -19.41 5.44
CA MET A 430 -18.94 -20.22 4.87
C MET A 430 -18.51 -19.64 3.53
N VAL A 431 -17.68 -18.60 3.56
CA VAL A 431 -17.22 -17.84 2.38
C VAL A 431 -15.77 -18.13 1.99
N ALA A 432 -15.00 -18.83 2.85
CA ALA A 432 -13.65 -19.27 2.50
C ALA A 432 -13.65 -20.10 1.21
N ALA A 433 -12.62 -19.89 0.39
CA ALA A 433 -12.34 -20.74 -0.75
C ALA A 433 -11.55 -21.95 -0.26
N VAL A 434 -12.27 -23.00 0.13
CA VAL A 434 -11.68 -24.25 0.60
C VAL A 434 -11.27 -25.09 -0.61
N ALA A 435 -10.03 -25.59 -0.62
CA ALA A 435 -9.57 -26.49 -1.68
C ALA A 435 -10.30 -27.84 -1.59
N ASP A 436 -10.90 -28.31 -2.69
CA ASP A 436 -11.59 -29.60 -2.76
C ASP A 436 -10.63 -30.80 -2.61
N TRP A 437 -9.37 -30.61 -3.03
CA TRP A 437 -8.36 -31.66 -3.07
C TRP A 437 -7.10 -31.25 -2.31
N ARG A 438 -6.46 -32.22 -1.68
CA ARG A 438 -5.12 -32.10 -1.09
C ARG A 438 -4.23 -33.26 -1.55
N THR A 439 -2.94 -33.19 -1.27
CA THR A 439 -2.05 -34.34 -1.42
C THR A 439 -2.43 -35.45 -0.44
N ALA A 440 -2.33 -36.71 -0.88
CA ALA A 440 -2.56 -37.87 -0.02
C ALA A 440 -1.48 -37.94 1.09
N ASP A 441 -0.23 -37.69 0.71
CA ASP A 441 0.92 -37.64 1.59
C ASP A 441 1.67 -36.31 1.44
N VAL A 442 2.00 -35.68 2.57
CA VAL A 442 2.86 -34.50 2.61
C VAL A 442 4.30 -34.93 2.77
N ALA A 443 5.17 -34.57 1.81
CA ALA A 443 6.57 -34.92 1.90
C ALA A 443 7.26 -34.16 3.04
N LYS A 444 8.06 -34.85 3.87
CA LYS A 444 8.80 -34.21 5.00
C LYS A 444 9.95 -33.32 4.56
N ALA A 445 10.40 -33.47 3.31
CA ALA A 445 11.48 -32.70 2.73
C ALA A 445 11.09 -32.26 1.33
N LYS A 446 11.63 -31.12 0.89
CA LYS A 446 11.42 -30.57 -0.45
C LYS A 446 11.65 -31.66 -1.50
N ILE A 447 10.64 -31.92 -2.33
CA ILE A 447 10.74 -32.96 -3.35
C ILE A 447 11.78 -32.52 -4.38
N LYS A 448 12.89 -33.27 -4.44
CA LYS A 448 14.01 -33.05 -5.36
C LYS A 448 13.63 -33.53 -6.76
N LYS A 449 14.12 -32.85 -7.79
CA LYS A 449 14.02 -33.33 -9.17
C LYS A 449 14.77 -34.67 -9.27
N ARG A 450 14.09 -35.74 -9.68
CA ARG A 450 14.70 -37.04 -9.99
C ARG A 450 14.36 -37.38 -11.45
N GLY A 451 15.38 -37.43 -12.31
CA GLY A 451 15.19 -37.70 -13.74
C GLY A 451 14.48 -36.57 -14.50
N SER A 452 13.96 -36.88 -15.69
CA SER A 452 13.29 -35.93 -16.59
C SER A 452 11.79 -35.76 -16.33
N ALA A 453 11.15 -36.66 -15.60
CA ALA A 453 9.71 -36.63 -15.34
C ALA A 453 9.38 -36.00 -13.97
N PRO A 454 8.34 -35.14 -13.88
CA PRO A 454 7.90 -34.61 -12.60
C PRO A 454 7.32 -35.72 -11.70
N PRO A 455 7.48 -35.61 -10.37
CA PRO A 455 6.88 -36.55 -9.43
C PRO A 455 5.35 -36.46 -9.50
N ALA A 456 4.67 -37.60 -9.52
CA ALA A 456 3.22 -37.66 -9.46
C ALA A 456 2.71 -37.22 -8.08
N LEU A 457 1.72 -36.32 -8.06
CA LEU A 457 1.00 -35.93 -6.84
C LEU A 457 -0.30 -36.72 -6.76
N LEU A 458 -0.38 -37.66 -5.82
CA LEU A 458 -1.62 -38.36 -5.52
C LEU A 458 -2.52 -37.42 -4.72
N LEU A 459 -3.73 -37.18 -5.23
CA LEU A 459 -4.71 -36.31 -4.59
C LEU A 459 -5.77 -37.11 -3.85
N THR A 460 -6.28 -36.53 -2.76
CA THR A 460 -7.41 -37.04 -1.97
C THR A 460 -8.32 -35.89 -1.58
N GLU A 461 -9.61 -36.16 -1.41
CA GLU A 461 -10.62 -35.14 -1.13
C GLU A 461 -10.45 -34.54 0.28
N ASN A 462 -10.68 -33.23 0.37
CA ASN A 462 -10.78 -32.49 1.61
C ASN A 462 -12.17 -32.60 2.27
N PRO A 463 -12.25 -32.36 3.59
CA PRO A 463 -13.54 -32.35 4.26
C PRO A 463 -14.40 -31.20 3.74
N ASP A 464 -15.66 -31.51 3.43
CA ASP A 464 -16.66 -30.53 3.06
C ASP A 464 -17.19 -29.83 4.32
N ILE A 465 -16.56 -28.71 4.68
CA ILE A 465 -16.87 -27.96 5.92
C ILE A 465 -18.35 -27.55 5.93
N LEU A 466 -18.88 -27.06 4.80
CA LEU A 466 -20.24 -26.58 4.69
C LEU A 466 -21.27 -27.70 4.93
N ALA A 467 -21.11 -28.83 4.25
CA ALA A 467 -21.99 -29.99 4.46
C ALA A 467 -21.79 -30.59 5.87
N GLY A 468 -20.55 -30.58 6.37
CA GLY A 468 -20.22 -31.03 7.71
C GLY A 468 -20.95 -30.24 8.79
N VAL A 469 -21.00 -28.91 8.69
CA VAL A 469 -21.79 -28.05 9.59
C VAL A 469 -23.29 -28.25 9.40
N ALA A 470 -23.77 -28.36 8.15
CA ALA A 470 -25.19 -28.57 7.86
C ALA A 470 -25.77 -29.87 8.44
N ALA A 471 -24.93 -30.91 8.59
CA ALA A 471 -25.31 -32.21 9.13
C ALA A 471 -25.26 -32.28 10.67
N ARG A 472 -24.82 -31.22 11.36
CA ARG A 472 -24.70 -31.23 12.83
C ARG A 472 -26.06 -31.10 13.52
N PRO A 473 -26.26 -31.76 14.67
CA PRO A 473 -27.44 -31.55 15.51
C PRO A 473 -27.56 -30.12 16.05
N ASP A 474 -26.42 -29.49 16.35
CA ASP A 474 -26.29 -28.12 16.86
C ASP A 474 -25.89 -27.14 15.75
N ARG A 475 -26.30 -27.40 14.49
CA ARG A 475 -26.03 -26.48 13.39
C ARG A 475 -26.63 -25.09 13.68
N PRO A 476 -26.01 -24.02 13.19
CA PRO A 476 -26.57 -22.69 13.29
C PRO A 476 -27.98 -22.61 12.70
N PRO A 477 -28.90 -21.85 13.32
CA PRO A 477 -30.21 -21.54 12.74
C PRO A 477 -30.13 -20.96 11.32
N LEU A 478 -29.10 -20.16 11.05
CA LEU A 478 -28.82 -19.62 9.72
C LEU A 478 -27.43 -20.06 9.22
N LEU A 479 -27.41 -20.97 8.25
CA LEU A 479 -26.19 -21.45 7.58
C LEU A 479 -26.14 -20.97 6.13
N ILE A 480 -25.10 -20.22 5.81
CA ILE A 480 -24.92 -19.55 4.52
C ILE A 480 -23.65 -20.08 3.86
N GLY A 481 -23.76 -20.52 2.61
CA GLY A 481 -22.61 -20.88 1.78
C GLY A 481 -22.39 -19.90 0.63
N PHE A 482 -21.20 -19.94 0.04
CA PHE A 482 -20.86 -19.18 -1.16
C PHE A 482 -20.63 -20.09 -2.37
N ALA A 483 -20.87 -19.54 -3.57
CA ALA A 483 -20.60 -20.18 -4.84
C ALA A 483 -20.09 -19.16 -5.85
N ALA A 484 -18.99 -19.48 -6.52
CA ALA A 484 -18.53 -18.74 -7.67
C ALA A 484 -18.80 -19.60 -8.90
N GLU A 485 -19.54 -19.08 -9.87
CA GLU A 485 -19.91 -19.79 -11.10
C GLU A 485 -19.65 -18.89 -12.31
N THR A 486 -19.30 -19.48 -13.46
CA THR A 486 -19.10 -18.76 -14.73
C THR A 486 -20.31 -18.81 -15.65
N ASP A 487 -21.19 -19.80 -15.45
CA ASP A 487 -22.33 -20.09 -16.32
C ASP A 487 -23.56 -20.41 -15.47
N ASP A 488 -24.76 -20.00 -15.90
CA ASP A 488 -26.07 -20.31 -15.26
C ASP A 488 -26.06 -20.26 -13.71
N VAL A 489 -25.48 -19.18 -13.18
CA VAL A 489 -25.14 -18.96 -11.76
C VAL A 489 -26.31 -19.28 -10.81
N ILE A 490 -27.53 -18.84 -11.15
CA ILE A 490 -28.72 -19.02 -10.31
C ILE A 490 -29.14 -20.49 -10.23
N LYS A 491 -29.06 -21.24 -11.34
CA LYS A 491 -29.44 -22.65 -11.37
C LYS A 491 -28.50 -23.47 -10.48
N TYR A 492 -27.19 -23.34 -10.68
CA TYR A 492 -26.20 -24.07 -9.89
C TYR A 492 -26.25 -23.69 -8.41
N ALA A 493 -26.50 -22.43 -8.09
CA ALA A 493 -26.71 -21.99 -6.72
C ALA A 493 -27.91 -22.68 -6.04
N LYS A 494 -29.05 -22.81 -6.76
CA LYS A 494 -30.24 -23.54 -6.26
C LYS A 494 -29.94 -25.02 -6.02
N GLU A 495 -29.21 -25.67 -6.94
CA GLU A 495 -28.80 -27.07 -6.80
C GLU A 495 -27.84 -27.25 -5.63
N LYS A 496 -26.83 -26.38 -5.49
CA LYS A 496 -25.84 -26.40 -4.40
C LYS A 496 -26.51 -26.19 -3.05
N ARG A 497 -27.47 -25.27 -2.93
CA ARG A 497 -28.24 -25.03 -1.70
C ARG A 497 -28.92 -26.31 -1.22
N LYS A 498 -29.66 -26.98 -2.11
CA LYS A 498 -30.36 -28.23 -1.79
C LYS A 498 -29.40 -29.35 -1.46
N ARG A 499 -28.36 -29.55 -2.29
CA ARG A 499 -27.36 -30.62 -2.13
C ARG A 499 -26.57 -30.50 -0.83
N LYS A 500 -26.20 -29.27 -0.43
CA LYS A 500 -25.42 -29.02 0.80
C LYS A 500 -26.31 -28.86 2.05
N GLY A 501 -27.63 -28.77 1.89
CA GLY A 501 -28.58 -28.65 2.99
C GLY A 501 -28.48 -27.31 3.74
N VAL A 502 -28.14 -26.22 3.04
CA VAL A 502 -27.91 -24.90 3.64
C VAL A 502 -29.10 -23.97 3.43
N ASP A 503 -29.21 -22.95 4.28
CA ASP A 503 -30.34 -22.04 4.26
C ASP A 503 -30.23 -21.10 3.07
N TRP A 504 -29.06 -20.50 2.85
CA TRP A 504 -28.78 -19.61 1.71
C TRP A 504 -27.52 -20.03 0.95
N ILE A 505 -27.50 -19.73 -0.35
CA ILE A 505 -26.28 -19.67 -1.16
C ILE A 505 -26.15 -18.26 -1.73
N ILE A 506 -25.02 -17.62 -1.47
CA ILE A 506 -24.63 -16.37 -2.11
C ILE A 506 -23.79 -16.75 -3.33
N ALA A 507 -24.32 -16.50 -4.51
CA ALA A 507 -23.68 -16.89 -5.76
C ALA A 507 -23.17 -15.65 -6.50
N ASN A 508 -21.90 -15.65 -6.87
CA ASN A 508 -21.28 -14.57 -7.63
C ASN A 508 -20.85 -15.06 -9.01
N ASP A 509 -21.02 -14.19 -10.01
CA ASP A 509 -20.56 -14.43 -11.37
C ASP A 509 -19.08 -14.06 -11.48
N VAL A 510 -18.23 -15.03 -11.86
CA VAL A 510 -16.78 -14.84 -12.03
C VAL A 510 -16.33 -14.87 -13.50
N SER A 511 -17.26 -14.78 -14.46
CA SER A 511 -16.98 -14.82 -15.90
C SER A 511 -16.21 -13.59 -16.43
N ASN A 512 -16.43 -12.41 -15.85
CA ASN A 512 -15.92 -11.13 -16.37
C ASN A 512 -14.68 -10.57 -15.65
N GLY A 513 -14.08 -11.27 -14.68
CA GLY A 513 -12.93 -10.72 -13.95
C GLY A 513 -12.40 -11.59 -12.82
N VAL A 514 -11.14 -11.34 -12.47
CA VAL A 514 -10.32 -12.10 -11.52
C VAL A 514 -11.03 -12.25 -10.16
N MET A 515 -11.10 -13.48 -9.64
CA MET A 515 -11.42 -13.74 -8.23
C MET A 515 -10.55 -12.83 -7.33
N GLY A 516 -11.12 -11.73 -6.83
CA GLY A 516 -10.37 -10.77 -6.02
C GLY A 516 -10.74 -9.29 -6.18
N GLY A 517 -11.49 -8.88 -7.22
CA GLY A 517 -11.89 -7.48 -7.45
C GLY A 517 -12.70 -6.83 -6.32
N ASP A 518 -12.82 -5.51 -6.30
CA ASP A 518 -13.43 -4.76 -5.19
C ASP A 518 -14.95 -4.60 -5.29
N ALA A 519 -15.52 -4.82 -6.48
CA ALA A 519 -16.95 -4.89 -6.73
C ALA A 519 -17.41 -6.33 -6.99
N ASN A 520 -18.69 -6.61 -6.73
CA ASN A 520 -19.28 -7.93 -6.92
C ASN A 520 -20.76 -7.82 -7.28
N SER A 521 -21.21 -8.60 -8.25
CA SER A 521 -22.64 -8.85 -8.49
C SER A 521 -22.99 -10.20 -7.84
N VAL A 522 -24.01 -10.19 -6.97
CA VAL A 522 -24.35 -11.38 -6.18
C VAL A 522 -25.83 -11.73 -6.25
N HIS A 523 -26.10 -13.02 -6.31
CA HIS A 523 -27.43 -13.60 -6.23
C HIS A 523 -27.58 -14.31 -4.88
N ILE A 524 -28.50 -13.83 -4.06
CA ILE A 524 -28.88 -14.43 -2.79
C ILE A 524 -29.98 -15.46 -3.09
N VAL A 525 -29.63 -16.74 -3.02
CA VAL A 525 -30.55 -17.85 -3.29
C VAL A 525 -31.00 -18.46 -1.97
N THR A 526 -32.31 -18.40 -1.72
CA THR A 526 -32.96 -18.90 -0.49
C THR A 526 -33.99 -19.98 -0.81
N GLY A 527 -34.71 -20.47 0.20
CA GLY A 527 -35.81 -21.43 0.00
C GLY A 527 -37.08 -20.81 -0.58
N THR A 528 -37.26 -19.50 -0.41
CA THR A 528 -38.47 -18.77 -0.82
C THR A 528 -38.28 -18.04 -2.15
N GLY A 529 -37.04 -17.77 -2.57
CA GLY A 529 -36.78 -17.06 -3.82
C GLY A 529 -35.31 -16.71 -4.05
N VAL A 530 -35.09 -15.92 -5.09
CA VAL A 530 -33.77 -15.38 -5.45
C VAL A 530 -33.86 -13.86 -5.41
N THR A 531 -32.87 -13.22 -4.78
CA THR A 531 -32.70 -11.77 -4.81
C THR A 531 -31.35 -11.46 -5.44
N SER A 532 -31.35 -10.67 -6.51
CA SER A 532 -30.13 -10.25 -7.20
C SER A 532 -29.75 -8.85 -6.73
N LEU A 533 -28.50 -8.67 -6.32
CA LEU A 533 -27.92 -7.36 -6.06
C LEU A 533 -27.13 -6.93 -7.31
N PRO A 534 -27.22 -5.65 -7.70
CA PRO A 534 -26.38 -5.12 -8.78
C PRO A 534 -24.89 -5.19 -8.40
N GLU A 535 -24.02 -4.92 -9.36
CA GLU A 535 -22.59 -4.77 -9.07
C GLU A 535 -22.38 -3.60 -8.12
N MET A 536 -21.77 -3.89 -6.97
CA MET A 536 -21.49 -2.90 -5.92
C MET A 536 -20.24 -3.31 -5.13
N PRO A 537 -19.65 -2.39 -4.34
CA PRO A 537 -18.52 -2.71 -3.47
C PRO A 537 -18.81 -3.88 -2.52
N LYS A 538 -17.78 -4.69 -2.23
CA LYS A 538 -17.91 -5.85 -1.32
C LYS A 538 -18.41 -5.50 0.09
N GLU A 539 -18.13 -4.29 0.55
CA GLU A 539 -18.58 -3.73 1.84
C GLU A 539 -20.08 -3.45 1.85
N GLU A 540 -20.62 -2.92 0.75
CA GLU A 540 -22.07 -2.72 0.58
C GLU A 540 -22.79 -4.08 0.49
N VAL A 541 -22.22 -5.04 -0.28
CA VAL A 541 -22.74 -6.41 -0.29
C VAL A 541 -22.76 -7.00 1.13
N ALA A 542 -21.68 -6.83 1.88
CA ALA A 542 -21.58 -7.34 3.25
C ALA A 542 -22.63 -6.72 4.18
N THR A 543 -22.84 -5.40 4.08
CA THR A 543 -23.84 -4.67 4.87
C THR A 543 -25.25 -5.19 4.58
N ILE A 544 -25.63 -5.29 3.30
CA ILE A 544 -26.94 -5.81 2.88
C ILE A 544 -27.12 -7.27 3.32
N LEU A 545 -26.08 -8.09 3.25
CA LEU A 545 -26.13 -9.46 3.73
C LEU A 545 -26.38 -9.50 5.24
N VAL A 546 -25.69 -8.68 6.03
CA VAL A 546 -25.82 -8.62 7.49
C VAL A 546 -27.20 -8.15 7.94
N GLU A 547 -27.75 -7.12 7.31
CA GLU A 547 -29.13 -6.67 7.56
C GLU A 547 -30.13 -7.80 7.34
N ARG A 548 -29.99 -8.51 6.20
CA ARG A 548 -30.86 -9.65 5.89
C ARG A 548 -30.69 -10.80 6.88
N MET A 549 -29.46 -11.05 7.33
CA MET A 549 -29.17 -12.09 8.32
C MET A 549 -29.86 -11.78 9.64
N ALA A 550 -29.87 -10.52 10.07
CA ALA A 550 -30.59 -10.10 11.27
C ALA A 550 -32.11 -10.25 11.10
N ASP A 551 -32.68 -9.82 9.97
CA ASP A 551 -34.11 -9.99 9.67
C ASP A 551 -34.56 -11.46 9.67
N ALA A 552 -33.66 -12.37 9.29
CA ALA A 552 -33.92 -13.80 9.27
C ALA A 552 -33.92 -14.43 10.67
N LEU A 553 -33.14 -13.89 11.61
CA LEU A 553 -33.11 -14.33 13.01
C LEU A 553 -34.17 -13.69 13.90
N ALA A 554 -34.74 -12.56 13.48
CA ALA A 554 -35.81 -11.86 14.20
C ALA A 554 -37.20 -12.53 14.02
N LYS A 555 -37.30 -13.50 13.12
CA LYS A 555 -38.51 -14.31 12.84
C LYS A 555 -38.39 -15.67 13.49
#